data_AF-A0A0M3KGT6-F1
#
_entry.id   AF-A0A0M3KGT6-F1
#
_cell.length_a   1.000
_cell.length_b   1.000
_cell.length_c   1.000
_cell.angle_alpha   90.00
_cell.angle_beta   90.00
_cell.angle_gamma   90.00
#
_symmetry.space_group_name_H-M   'P 1'
#
loop_
_entity.id
_entity.type
_entity.pdbx_description
1 polymer ?
#
loop_
_entity_poly.entity_id
_entity_poly.type
_entity_poly.pdbx_seq_one_letter_code
_entity_poly.pdbx_strand_id
1 'polypeptide(L)'
;LLRSSVAIHLSDNEEKFFLLVYMAQKLVALAKGECAPESPDNPQFQEAAVSGHIMLLTLRERLETVLRNARYRIEQEAQKKETFRLNSRELLRALRGAGSITRGMEFFLATGNLVTQTGLGLQQTQGFSVIAERINYLRFVSHFRAIHRGAFFMEMRTTDVRKLRPEAWGFICPVHTPDGAPCGLLNHVTASVRIVTHYSSLKHISTLLNELGVLTHSAVSLTNSDEMYPVLVDGRFVGYVPYSKASYVEKQLRLRKVDEKDKSVPYCCEIVLIKRSEDPTRILTQYPGLYILSDPAHMIRPVKNLVANTTEFIGTFEQVYLSICIEPSEAEPGVTEHQELHPSCLFSFAGNLIPFPDHNQSPRNVYQCQMGKQTMGTPIHAWCKRADNKMYRLQ
;
A
#
# COMPACT_ATOMS: atom_id res chain seq x y z
N LEU A 1 22.38 0.52 -16.30
CA LEU A 1 22.27 1.48 -15.18
C LEU A 1 20.94 2.25 -15.22
N LEU A 2 20.68 3.12 -16.20
CA LEU A 2 19.44 3.92 -16.24
C LEU A 2 18.15 3.07 -16.23
N ARG A 3 18.11 1.97 -16.99
CA ARG A 3 16.96 1.05 -17.00
C ARG A 3 16.76 0.28 -15.69
N SER A 4 17.83 0.05 -14.93
CA SER A 4 17.83 -0.86 -13.77
C SER A 4 17.80 -0.15 -12.42
N SER A 5 18.09 1.15 -12.38
CA SER A 5 18.40 1.85 -11.13
C SER A 5 17.74 3.22 -11.00
N VAL A 6 17.30 3.85 -12.08
CA VAL A 6 16.69 5.20 -12.05
C VAL A 6 15.25 5.11 -12.52
N ALA A 7 14.30 5.46 -11.65
CA ALA A 7 12.86 5.46 -11.94
C ALA A 7 12.43 4.22 -12.74
N ILE A 8 12.59 3.05 -12.13
CA ILE A 8 12.46 1.74 -12.81
C ILE A 8 11.02 1.41 -13.21
N HIS A 9 10.04 2.13 -12.64
CA HIS A 9 8.63 2.04 -13.02
C HIS A 9 8.37 2.63 -14.41
N LEU A 10 9.24 3.52 -14.90
CA LEU A 10 9.15 4.09 -16.24
C LEU A 10 10.08 3.35 -17.21
N SER A 11 9.56 3.04 -18.40
CA SER A 11 10.34 2.41 -19.46
C SER A 11 11.06 3.42 -20.36
N ASP A 12 10.45 4.59 -20.58
CA ASP A 12 10.95 5.59 -21.51
C ASP A 12 11.91 6.59 -20.83
N ASN A 13 12.93 7.02 -21.57
CA ASN A 13 13.95 7.93 -21.03
C ASN A 13 13.47 9.37 -20.92
N GLU A 14 12.55 9.81 -21.79
CA GLU A 14 11.98 11.15 -21.76
C GLU A 14 11.04 11.29 -20.55
N GLU A 15 10.19 10.28 -20.30
CA GLU A 15 9.35 10.24 -19.10
C GLU A 15 10.19 10.26 -17.81
N LYS A 16 11.32 9.53 -17.77
CA LYS A 16 12.27 9.59 -16.64
C LYS A 16 12.86 10.98 -16.45
N PHE A 17 13.22 11.65 -17.55
CA PHE A 17 13.75 13.00 -17.50
C PHE A 17 12.74 13.97 -16.88
N PHE A 18 11.50 13.97 -17.37
CA PHE A 18 10.43 14.82 -16.82
C PHE A 18 10.16 14.54 -15.35
N LEU A 19 10.12 13.27 -14.94
CA LEU A 19 9.97 12.92 -13.54
C LEU A 19 11.12 13.45 -12.67
N LEU A 20 12.37 13.34 -13.13
CA LEU A 20 13.52 13.85 -12.38
C LEU A 20 13.49 15.37 -12.26
N VAL A 21 13.06 16.07 -13.31
CA VAL A 21 12.85 17.53 -13.27
C VAL A 21 11.78 17.88 -12.23
N TYR A 22 10.65 17.17 -12.23
CA TYR A 22 9.60 17.34 -11.23
C TYR A 22 10.12 17.11 -9.79
N MET A 23 10.89 16.04 -9.56
CA MET A 23 11.49 15.78 -8.25
C MET A 23 12.45 16.89 -7.82
N ALA A 24 13.25 17.43 -8.74
CA ALA A 24 14.14 18.55 -8.47
C ALA A 24 13.35 19.82 -8.11
N GLN A 25 12.26 20.11 -8.81
CA GLN A 25 11.36 21.22 -8.49
C GLN A 25 10.74 21.08 -7.09
N LYS A 26 10.23 19.88 -6.75
CA LYS A 26 9.69 19.57 -5.42
C LYS A 26 10.75 19.73 -4.33
N LEU A 27 11.99 19.29 -4.58
CA LEU A 27 13.10 19.45 -3.65
C LEU A 27 13.45 20.93 -3.41
N VAL A 28 13.49 21.75 -4.48
CA VAL A 28 13.75 23.19 -4.37
C VAL A 28 12.64 23.89 -3.60
N ALA A 29 11.38 23.55 -3.87
CA ALA A 29 10.24 24.10 -3.13
C ALA A 29 10.33 23.78 -1.63
N LEU A 30 10.67 22.53 -1.28
CA LEU A 30 10.89 22.14 0.11
C LEU A 30 12.06 22.92 0.75
N ALA A 31 13.18 23.05 0.05
CA ALA A 31 14.36 23.77 0.55
C ALA A 31 14.10 25.26 0.78
N LYS A 32 13.21 25.86 -0.02
CA LYS A 32 12.74 27.25 0.17
C LYS A 32 11.66 27.40 1.23
N GLY A 33 11.14 26.30 1.76
CA GLY A 33 9.99 26.32 2.68
C GLY A 33 8.67 26.68 2.01
N GLU A 34 8.52 26.43 0.71
CA GLU A 34 7.27 26.68 -0.05
C GLU A 34 6.25 25.55 0.11
N CYS A 35 6.65 24.37 0.61
CA CYS A 35 5.76 23.25 0.91
C CYS A 35 6.12 22.56 2.24
N ALA A 36 5.13 21.92 2.86
CA ALA A 36 5.29 21.19 4.11
C ALA A 36 6.11 19.90 3.91
N PRO A 37 6.96 19.52 4.88
CA PRO A 37 7.67 18.24 4.85
C PRO A 37 6.70 17.07 5.04
N GLU A 38 6.89 16.02 4.25
CA GLU A 38 6.08 14.81 4.30
C GLU A 38 6.72 13.78 5.24
N SER A 39 5.92 13.14 6.09
CA SER A 39 6.41 12.14 7.06
C SER A 39 6.11 10.72 6.58
N PRO A 40 7.11 9.82 6.47
CA PRO A 40 6.89 8.43 6.04
C PRO A 40 6.08 7.59 7.04
N ASP A 41 5.88 8.11 8.25
CA ASP A 41 5.04 7.50 9.28
C ASP A 41 3.56 7.83 9.13
N ASN A 42 3.21 8.76 8.23
CA ASN A 42 1.83 9.01 7.88
C ASN A 42 1.27 7.86 7.01
N PRO A 43 0.15 7.21 7.39
CA PRO A 43 -0.51 6.18 6.58
C PRO A 43 -0.84 6.62 5.14
N GLN A 44 -0.98 7.93 4.89
CA GLN A 44 -1.11 8.50 3.56
C GLN A 44 0.01 8.08 2.59
N PHE A 45 1.24 7.93 3.08
CA PHE A 45 2.42 7.60 2.26
C PHE A 45 2.86 6.14 2.41
N GLN A 46 1.96 5.28 2.85
CA GLN A 46 2.24 3.87 3.13
C GLN A 46 1.39 2.96 2.28
N GLU A 47 2.01 1.88 1.82
CA GLU A 47 1.34 0.76 1.15
C GLU A 47 1.31 -0.47 2.07
N ALA A 48 0.38 -1.38 1.78
CA ALA A 48 0.19 -2.65 2.48
C ALA A 48 0.68 -3.81 1.61
N ALA A 49 1.98 -4.11 1.70
CA ALA A 49 2.55 -5.27 1.03
C ALA A 49 1.92 -6.58 1.54
N VAL A 50 1.31 -7.35 0.63
CA VAL A 50 0.73 -8.66 0.97
C VAL A 50 1.77 -9.78 0.87
N SER A 51 1.48 -10.92 1.48
CA SER A 51 2.36 -12.11 1.48
C SER A 51 2.79 -12.53 0.07
N GLY A 52 1.89 -12.43 -0.91
CA GLY A 52 2.20 -12.72 -2.31
C GLY A 52 3.35 -11.89 -2.87
N HIS A 53 3.42 -10.59 -2.56
CA HIS A 53 4.52 -9.72 -3.01
C HIS A 53 5.86 -10.19 -2.44
N ILE A 54 5.91 -10.46 -1.14
CA ILE A 54 7.13 -10.92 -0.46
C ILE A 54 7.57 -12.30 -0.95
N MET A 55 6.61 -13.22 -1.16
CA MET A 55 6.89 -14.54 -1.73
C MET A 55 7.43 -14.44 -3.15
N LEU A 56 6.89 -13.56 -3.98
CA LEU A 56 7.36 -13.35 -5.36
C LEU A 56 8.77 -12.75 -5.40
N LEU A 57 9.06 -11.75 -4.56
CA LEU A 57 10.41 -11.17 -4.44
C LEU A 57 11.42 -12.23 -3.99
N THR A 58 11.06 -13.04 -3.00
CA THR A 58 11.91 -14.12 -2.49
C THR A 58 12.15 -15.19 -3.56
N LEU A 59 11.09 -15.60 -4.26
CA LEU A 59 11.17 -16.58 -5.35
C LEU A 59 12.06 -16.09 -6.50
N ARG A 60 11.89 -14.82 -6.89
CA ARG A 60 12.70 -14.17 -7.92
C ARG A 60 14.19 -14.22 -7.56
N GLU A 61 14.57 -13.80 -6.35
CA GLU A 61 15.99 -13.83 -5.94
C GLU A 61 16.55 -15.26 -5.88
N ARG A 62 15.74 -16.25 -5.50
CA ARG A 62 16.15 -17.66 -5.54
C ARG A 62 16.39 -18.14 -6.97
N LEU A 63 15.52 -17.79 -7.92
CA LEU A 63 15.71 -18.09 -9.33
C LEU A 63 17.00 -17.44 -9.86
N GLU A 64 17.22 -16.15 -9.57
CA GLU A 64 18.43 -15.43 -9.98
C GLU A 64 19.69 -16.06 -9.38
N THR A 65 19.64 -16.51 -8.12
CA THR A 65 20.75 -17.21 -7.45
C THR A 65 21.06 -18.55 -8.12
N VAL A 66 20.04 -19.35 -8.45
CA VAL A 66 20.23 -20.62 -9.17
C VAL A 66 20.86 -20.38 -10.54
N LEU A 67 20.37 -19.38 -11.28
CA LEU A 67 20.95 -19.03 -12.58
C LEU A 67 22.41 -18.56 -12.46
N ARG A 68 22.73 -17.76 -11.45
CA ARG A 68 24.10 -17.29 -11.18
C ARG A 68 25.04 -18.44 -10.81
N ASN A 69 24.58 -19.36 -9.95
CA ASN A 69 25.35 -20.54 -9.56
C ASN A 69 25.56 -21.50 -10.74
N ALA A 70 24.55 -21.69 -11.59
CA ALA A 70 24.67 -22.48 -12.79
C ALA A 70 25.70 -21.87 -13.76
N ARG A 71 25.61 -20.56 -14.00
CA ARG A 71 26.59 -19.82 -14.81
C ARG A 71 28.00 -19.97 -14.25
N TYR A 72 28.20 -19.72 -12.96
CA TYR A 72 29.50 -19.83 -12.31
C TYR A 72 30.12 -21.23 -12.47
N ARG A 73 29.31 -22.29 -12.34
CA ARG A 73 29.76 -23.68 -12.55
C ARG A 73 30.16 -23.93 -14.00
N ILE A 74 29.41 -23.42 -14.97
CA ILE A 74 29.75 -23.52 -16.39
C ILE A 74 31.08 -22.81 -16.67
N GLU A 75 31.26 -21.60 -16.13
CA GLU A 75 32.50 -20.83 -16.27
C GLU A 75 33.71 -21.56 -15.65
N GLN A 76 33.55 -22.16 -14.46
CA GLN A 76 34.60 -22.98 -13.85
C GLN A 76 34.98 -24.20 -14.70
N GLU A 77 34.00 -24.93 -15.24
CA GLU A 77 34.27 -26.09 -16.08
C GLU A 77 34.87 -25.71 -17.43
N ALA A 78 34.53 -24.54 -17.95
CA ALA A 78 35.13 -23.99 -19.15
C ALA A 78 36.62 -23.64 -18.93
N GLN A 79 36.97 -23.09 -17.77
CA GLN A 79 38.38 -22.76 -17.44
C GLN A 79 39.29 -23.98 -17.31
N LYS A 80 38.74 -25.16 -16.97
CA LYS A 80 39.51 -26.41 -16.81
C LYS A 80 39.83 -27.11 -18.13
N LYS A 81 39.15 -26.77 -19.22
CA LYS A 81 39.26 -27.47 -20.51
C LYS A 81 39.78 -26.52 -21.58
N GLU A 82 40.80 -26.94 -22.34
CA GLU A 82 41.32 -26.16 -23.48
C GLU A 82 40.25 -25.91 -24.55
N THR A 83 39.33 -26.86 -24.76
CA THR A 83 38.18 -26.73 -25.65
C THR A 83 36.88 -27.03 -24.91
N PHE A 84 36.15 -25.99 -24.51
CA PHE A 84 34.83 -26.12 -23.89
C PHE A 84 33.71 -25.85 -24.90
N ARG A 85 32.77 -26.78 -25.03
CA ARG A 85 31.51 -26.58 -25.76
C ARG A 85 30.35 -26.78 -24.81
N LEU A 86 29.50 -25.77 -24.69
CA LEU A 86 28.28 -25.85 -23.92
C LEU A 86 27.28 -26.76 -24.67
N ASN A 87 26.98 -27.91 -24.08
CA ASN A 87 25.96 -28.84 -24.57
C ASN A 87 24.90 -29.08 -23.49
N SER A 88 23.78 -29.71 -23.88
CA SER A 88 22.66 -29.96 -22.96
C SER A 88 23.07 -30.77 -21.72
N ARG A 89 24.08 -31.65 -21.83
CA ARG A 89 24.58 -32.45 -20.71
C ARG A 89 25.31 -31.59 -19.68
N GLU A 90 26.19 -30.69 -20.12
CA GLU A 90 26.92 -29.77 -19.24
C GLU A 90 25.97 -28.77 -18.58
N LEU A 91 24.97 -28.27 -19.32
CA LEU A 91 23.92 -27.40 -18.78
C LEU A 91 23.12 -28.10 -17.67
N LEU A 92 22.64 -29.33 -17.92
CA LEU A 92 21.91 -30.11 -16.92
C LEU A 92 22.76 -30.43 -15.69
N ARG A 93 24.05 -30.72 -15.88
CA ARG A 93 24.99 -30.94 -14.77
C ARG A 93 25.16 -29.69 -13.92
N ALA A 94 25.33 -28.52 -14.55
CA ALA A 94 25.45 -27.25 -13.85
C ALA A 94 24.18 -26.91 -13.06
N LEU A 95 23.00 -27.09 -13.66
CA LEU A 95 21.70 -26.84 -13.02
C LEU A 95 21.44 -27.77 -11.83
N ARG A 96 21.75 -29.07 -11.93
CA ARG A 96 21.60 -30.02 -10.81
C ARG A 96 22.39 -29.59 -9.57
N GLY A 97 23.53 -28.94 -9.77
CA GLY A 97 24.37 -28.43 -8.69
C GLY A 97 24.04 -27.00 -8.24
N ALA A 98 23.19 -26.27 -8.95
CA ALA A 98 23.00 -24.84 -8.73
C ALA A 98 22.18 -24.48 -7.48
N GLY A 99 21.53 -25.48 -6.86
CA GLY A 99 20.73 -25.34 -5.64
C GLY A 99 19.25 -25.67 -5.86
N SER A 100 18.49 -25.74 -4.76
CA SER A 100 17.05 -26.00 -4.79
C SER A 100 16.26 -24.77 -4.37
N ILE A 101 15.33 -24.35 -5.23
CA ILE A 101 14.39 -23.26 -4.96
C ILE A 101 13.43 -23.69 -3.84
N THR A 102 12.91 -24.92 -3.91
CA THR A 102 11.94 -25.48 -2.96
C THR A 102 12.47 -25.40 -1.53
N ARG A 103 13.69 -25.89 -1.28
CA ARG A 103 14.28 -25.88 0.07
C ARG A 103 14.48 -24.46 0.60
N GLY A 104 14.80 -23.51 -0.27
CA GLY A 104 14.94 -22.10 0.10
C GLY A 104 13.61 -21.47 0.50
N MET A 105 12.53 -21.79 -0.23
CA MET A 105 11.18 -21.31 0.08
C MET A 105 10.61 -21.98 1.35
N GLU A 106 10.82 -23.28 1.52
CA GLU A 106 10.45 -24.02 2.73
C GLU A 106 11.12 -23.42 3.97
N PHE A 107 12.43 -23.15 3.89
CA PHE A 107 13.17 -22.50 4.97
C PHE A 107 12.59 -21.12 5.30
N PHE A 108 12.29 -20.30 4.29
CA PHE A 108 11.69 -18.97 4.48
C PHE A 108 10.34 -19.06 5.18
N LEU A 109 9.44 -19.95 4.74
CA LEU A 109 8.12 -20.11 5.33
C LEU A 109 8.18 -20.71 6.74
N ALA A 110 9.09 -21.65 6.99
CA ALA A 110 9.23 -22.32 8.27
C ALA A 110 9.84 -21.41 9.35
N THR A 111 10.81 -20.56 8.99
CA THR A 111 11.55 -19.74 9.95
C THR A 111 11.15 -18.27 9.96
N GLY A 112 10.52 -17.77 8.88
CA GLY A 112 10.26 -16.35 8.69
C GLY A 112 11.50 -15.50 8.44
N ASN A 113 12.66 -16.13 8.23
CA ASN A 113 13.94 -15.45 8.00
C ASN A 113 14.24 -15.34 6.50
N LEU A 114 14.45 -14.11 6.05
CA LEU A 114 14.81 -13.77 4.69
C LEU A 114 16.33 -13.75 4.54
N VAL A 115 16.86 -14.78 3.89
CA VAL A 115 18.28 -14.86 3.52
C VAL A 115 18.46 -14.32 2.11
N THR A 116 18.83 -13.05 2.01
CA THR A 116 18.96 -12.25 0.78
C THR A 116 20.36 -11.64 0.66
N GLN A 117 20.85 -11.45 -0.56
CA GLN A 117 22.09 -10.70 -0.82
C GLN A 117 21.82 -9.23 -1.11
N THR A 118 20.63 -8.92 -1.61
CA THR A 118 20.26 -7.58 -2.09
C THR A 118 19.37 -6.82 -1.12
N GLY A 119 18.83 -7.49 -0.10
CA GLY A 119 17.89 -6.90 0.85
C GLY A 119 16.45 -6.78 0.31
N LEU A 120 16.23 -6.98 -1.00
CA LEU A 120 14.94 -6.88 -1.68
C LEU A 120 14.16 -5.57 -1.44
N GLY A 121 14.85 -4.50 -1.04
CA GLY A 121 14.22 -3.22 -0.67
C GLY A 121 13.42 -3.29 0.64
N LEU A 122 13.53 -4.37 1.41
CA LEU A 122 12.85 -4.55 2.69
C LEU A 122 13.77 -4.10 3.83
N GLN A 123 13.21 -3.41 4.81
CA GLN A 123 13.95 -2.89 5.97
C GLN A 123 14.20 -3.93 7.07
N GLN A 124 13.64 -5.14 6.93
CA GLN A 124 13.78 -6.23 7.89
C GLN A 124 14.15 -7.53 7.19
N THR A 125 14.82 -8.42 7.90
CA THR A 125 15.24 -9.75 7.40
C THR A 125 14.61 -10.91 8.16
N GLN A 126 13.80 -10.64 9.20
CA GLN A 126 13.19 -11.65 10.06
C GLN A 126 11.72 -11.30 10.33
N GLY A 127 10.96 -12.28 10.83
CA GLY A 127 9.58 -12.07 11.26
C GLY A 127 8.55 -12.00 10.13
N PHE A 128 8.87 -12.53 8.94
CA PHE A 128 7.95 -12.54 7.79
C PHE A 128 6.89 -13.64 7.82
N SER A 129 7.13 -14.71 8.59
CA SER A 129 6.21 -15.83 8.75
C SER A 129 5.89 -16.01 10.23
N VAL A 130 4.61 -16.22 10.53
CA VAL A 130 4.11 -16.46 11.88
C VAL A 130 3.19 -17.68 11.87
N ILE A 131 3.15 -18.40 12.97
CA ILE A 131 2.22 -19.52 13.13
C ILE A 131 0.80 -18.96 13.22
N ALA A 132 -0.08 -19.40 12.34
CA ALA A 132 -1.49 -19.08 12.39
C ALA A 132 -2.16 -19.89 13.51
N GLU A 133 -2.18 -19.32 14.72
CA GLU A 133 -2.66 -19.99 15.91
C GLU A 133 -4.18 -20.22 15.86
N ARG A 134 -4.59 -21.43 16.25
CA ARG A 134 -6.00 -21.85 16.34
C ARG A 134 -6.42 -22.04 17.80
N ILE A 135 -6.18 -21.03 18.64
CA ILE A 135 -6.67 -21.02 20.02
C ILE A 135 -8.19 -20.92 20.01
N ASN A 136 -8.71 -19.92 19.29
CA ASN A 136 -10.11 -19.75 18.99
C ASN A 136 -10.25 -19.13 17.58
N TYR A 137 -11.49 -19.01 17.09
CA TYR A 137 -11.74 -18.45 15.76
C TYR A 137 -11.30 -16.98 15.62
N LEU A 138 -11.47 -16.18 16.68
CA LEU A 138 -11.11 -14.76 16.67
C LEU A 138 -9.60 -14.55 16.51
N ARG A 139 -8.76 -15.34 17.21
CA ARG A 139 -7.30 -15.35 17.04
C ARG A 139 -6.92 -15.70 15.61
N PHE A 140 -7.50 -16.77 15.08
CA PHE A 140 -7.19 -17.26 13.75
C PHE A 140 -7.48 -16.21 12.68
N VAL A 141 -8.68 -15.59 12.69
CA VAL A 141 -9.06 -14.56 11.72
C VAL A 141 -8.21 -13.29 11.89
N SER A 142 -7.86 -12.93 13.12
CA SER A 142 -7.08 -11.72 13.40
C SER A 142 -5.69 -11.76 12.74
N HIS A 143 -5.08 -12.94 12.59
CA HIS A 143 -3.80 -13.07 11.86
C HIS A 143 -3.88 -12.56 10.41
N PHE A 144 -5.01 -12.76 9.73
CA PHE A 144 -5.18 -12.37 8.33
C PHE A 144 -5.61 -10.91 8.14
N ARG A 145 -5.94 -10.22 9.24
CA ARG A 145 -6.26 -8.79 9.25
C ARG A 145 -5.19 -7.95 9.94
N ALA A 146 -4.13 -8.57 10.43
CA ALA A 146 -3.02 -7.89 11.07
C ALA A 146 -2.13 -7.21 10.02
N ILE A 147 -1.69 -5.99 10.32
CA ILE A 147 -0.69 -5.24 9.56
C ILE A 147 0.41 -4.80 10.52
N HIS A 148 1.66 -4.90 10.09
CA HIS A 148 2.82 -4.63 10.94
C HIS A 148 3.76 -3.63 10.26
N ARG A 149 4.22 -2.61 11.01
CA ARG A 149 5.16 -1.60 10.48
C ARG A 149 6.54 -2.16 10.16
N GLY A 150 6.95 -3.22 10.86
CA GLY A 150 8.24 -3.89 10.71
C GLY A 150 8.98 -4.02 12.05
N ALA A 151 9.74 -5.09 12.21
CA ALA A 151 10.51 -5.38 13.43
C ALA A 151 11.58 -4.29 13.69
N PHE A 152 12.10 -3.66 12.64
CA PHE A 152 13.01 -2.52 12.72
C PHE A 152 12.49 -1.39 13.63
N PHE A 153 11.18 -1.12 13.58
CA PHE A 153 10.55 -0.07 14.39
C PHE A 153 10.33 -0.47 15.85
N MET A 154 10.46 -1.75 16.21
CA MET A 154 10.38 -2.18 17.60
C MET A 154 11.61 -1.75 18.40
N GLU A 155 12.78 -1.65 17.74
CA GLU A 155 14.04 -1.26 18.36
C GLU A 155 14.20 0.27 18.50
N MET A 156 13.39 1.04 17.76
CA MET A 156 13.38 2.49 17.86
C MET A 156 12.83 2.97 19.20
N ARG A 157 13.53 3.95 19.79
CA ARG A 157 13.13 4.59 21.05
C ARG A 157 12.06 5.67 20.88
N THR A 158 11.77 6.09 19.65
CA THR A 158 10.76 7.11 19.36
C THR A 158 9.35 6.51 19.41
N THR A 159 8.39 7.29 19.90
CA THR A 159 6.98 6.86 19.98
C THR A 159 6.15 7.33 18.78
N ASP A 160 6.69 8.20 17.92
CA ASP A 160 5.95 8.78 16.80
C ASP A 160 5.42 7.75 15.80
N VAL A 161 6.18 6.67 15.60
CA VAL A 161 5.80 5.54 14.72
C VAL A 161 4.66 4.69 15.30
N ARG A 162 4.36 4.85 16.60
CA ARG A 162 3.33 4.11 17.35
C ARG A 162 2.05 4.92 17.53
N LYS A 163 2.09 6.23 17.25
CA LYS A 163 0.93 7.11 17.42
C LYS A 163 -0.12 6.78 16.38
N LEU A 164 -1.36 6.62 16.84
CA LEU A 164 -2.52 6.63 15.96
C LEU A 164 -2.66 8.02 15.34
N ARG A 165 -2.80 8.07 14.02
CA ARG A 165 -2.98 9.33 13.28
C ARG A 165 -4.36 9.41 12.61
N PRO A 166 -4.93 10.60 12.41
CA PRO A 166 -6.26 10.76 11.79
C PRO A 166 -6.37 10.14 10.40
N GLU A 167 -5.29 10.13 9.62
CA GLU A 167 -5.25 9.54 8.28
C GLU A 167 -5.49 8.02 8.29
N ALA A 168 -5.34 7.38 9.45
CA ALA A 168 -5.67 5.97 9.65
C ALA A 168 -7.18 5.70 9.77
N TRP A 169 -8.02 6.74 9.86
CA TRP A 169 -9.47 6.62 10.05
C TRP A 169 -10.10 5.73 8.98
N GLY A 170 -10.90 4.75 9.41
CA GLY A 170 -11.55 3.80 8.51
C GLY A 170 -10.61 2.78 7.84
N PHE A 171 -9.29 2.93 7.97
CA PHE A 171 -8.28 2.01 7.41
C PHE A 171 -7.69 1.06 8.45
N ILE A 172 -7.22 1.62 9.56
CA ILE A 172 -6.64 0.88 10.68
C ILE A 172 -7.53 1.06 11.90
N CYS A 173 -7.87 -0.04 12.55
CA CYS A 173 -8.74 -0.01 13.71
C CYS A 173 -8.05 0.67 14.90
N PRO A 174 -8.68 1.69 15.53
CA PRO A 174 -8.05 2.46 16.60
C PRO A 174 -7.93 1.68 17.92
N VAL A 175 -8.69 0.60 18.10
CA VAL A 175 -8.71 -0.20 19.33
C VAL A 175 -8.02 -1.56 19.18
N HIS A 176 -7.81 -2.05 17.96
CA HIS A 176 -7.29 -3.40 17.76
C HIS A 176 -5.76 -3.42 17.59
N THR A 177 -5.07 -3.13 18.67
CA THR A 177 -3.61 -3.28 18.86
C THR A 177 -3.36 -4.11 20.13
N PRO A 178 -2.34 -4.98 20.19
CA PRO A 178 -1.93 -5.57 21.46
C PRO A 178 -1.33 -4.50 22.38
N ASP A 179 -1.37 -4.78 23.68
CA ASP A 179 -0.60 -4.02 24.68
C ASP A 179 0.89 -4.47 24.72
N GLY A 180 1.73 -3.68 25.39
CA GLY A 180 3.15 -3.95 25.60
C GLY A 180 4.05 -3.50 24.44
N ALA A 181 5.16 -4.22 24.23
CA ALA A 181 6.17 -3.87 23.23
C ALA A 181 5.66 -3.70 21.78
N PRO A 182 4.67 -4.48 21.28
CA PRO A 182 4.15 -4.29 19.92
C PRO A 182 3.04 -3.23 19.79
N CYS A 183 2.69 -2.52 20.89
CA CYS A 183 1.63 -1.52 20.87
C CYS A 183 1.89 -0.41 19.85
N GLY A 184 0.90 -0.17 18.97
CA GLY A 184 0.95 0.80 17.87
C GLY A 184 1.74 0.34 16.63
N LEU A 185 2.51 -0.75 16.72
CA LEU A 185 3.27 -1.31 15.59
C LEU A 185 2.55 -2.49 14.93
N LEU A 186 1.89 -3.32 15.73
CA LEU A 186 1.02 -4.40 15.27
C LEU A 186 -0.44 -3.94 15.35
N ASN A 187 -0.98 -3.49 14.23
CA ASN A 187 -2.36 -3.05 14.16
C ASN A 187 -3.20 -4.02 13.34
N HIS A 188 -4.50 -3.82 13.31
CA HIS A 188 -5.39 -4.60 12.45
C HIS A 188 -6.21 -3.64 11.60
N VAL A 189 -6.36 -3.97 10.32
CA VAL A 189 -7.21 -3.19 9.41
C VAL A 189 -8.68 -3.26 9.85
N THR A 190 -9.46 -2.23 9.51
CA THR A 190 -10.92 -2.23 9.78
C THR A 190 -11.64 -3.34 9.00
N ALA A 191 -12.89 -3.63 9.33
CA ALA A 191 -13.63 -4.71 8.67
C ALA A 191 -13.91 -4.45 7.18
N SER A 192 -14.12 -3.19 6.78
CA SER A 192 -14.50 -2.79 5.42
C SER A 192 -13.33 -2.64 4.45
N VAL A 193 -12.11 -2.51 4.97
CA VAL A 193 -10.90 -2.31 4.15
C VAL A 193 -10.58 -3.50 3.26
N ARG A 194 -10.17 -3.17 2.05
CA ARG A 194 -9.62 -4.08 1.05
C ARG A 194 -8.20 -3.63 0.70
N ILE A 195 -7.36 -4.59 0.36
CA ILE A 195 -6.02 -4.31 -0.18
C ILE A 195 -6.06 -4.68 -1.66
N VAL A 196 -5.65 -3.77 -2.53
CA VAL A 196 -5.60 -3.99 -3.97
C VAL A 196 -4.44 -4.95 -4.28
N THR A 197 -4.71 -6.02 -5.02
CA THR A 197 -3.70 -7.07 -5.33
C THR A 197 -3.48 -7.29 -6.82
N HIS A 198 -4.25 -6.64 -7.67
CA HIS A 198 -4.18 -6.78 -9.12
C HIS A 198 -3.80 -5.44 -9.74
N TYR A 199 -3.18 -5.51 -10.92
CA TYR A 199 -2.92 -4.34 -11.73
C TYR A 199 -4.18 -3.94 -12.49
N SER A 200 -4.46 -2.64 -12.49
CA SER A 200 -5.55 -2.06 -13.26
C SER A 200 -5.05 -1.53 -14.61
N SER A 201 -5.91 -1.56 -15.63
CA SER A 201 -5.55 -1.04 -16.95
C SER A 201 -5.76 0.47 -17.01
N LEU A 202 -4.70 1.21 -17.31
CA LEU A 202 -4.73 2.67 -17.47
C LEU A 202 -4.72 3.14 -18.93
N LYS A 203 -5.07 2.26 -19.88
CA LYS A 203 -4.97 2.58 -21.32
C LYS A 203 -5.76 3.83 -21.73
N HIS A 204 -6.93 4.05 -21.14
CA HIS A 204 -7.83 5.15 -21.51
C HIS A 204 -7.62 6.41 -20.68
N ILE A 205 -6.90 6.35 -19.56
CA ILE A 205 -6.79 7.48 -18.64
C ILE A 205 -6.07 8.66 -19.28
N SER A 206 -5.05 8.40 -20.10
CA SER A 206 -4.29 9.47 -20.78
C SER A 206 -5.17 10.23 -21.77
N THR A 207 -6.01 9.51 -22.53
CA THR A 207 -6.97 10.12 -23.46
C THR A 207 -8.02 10.93 -22.72
N LEU A 208 -8.58 10.36 -21.64
CA LEU A 208 -9.56 11.05 -20.81
C LEU A 208 -8.98 12.33 -20.19
N LEU A 209 -7.75 12.29 -19.68
CA LEU A 209 -7.10 13.49 -19.12
C LEU A 209 -6.95 14.59 -20.18
N ASN A 210 -6.56 14.23 -21.42
CA ASN A 210 -6.48 15.19 -22.52
C ASN A 210 -7.86 15.79 -22.87
N GLU A 211 -8.91 14.97 -22.91
CA GLU A 211 -10.30 15.41 -23.15
C GLU A 211 -10.80 16.35 -22.05
N LEU A 212 -10.41 16.10 -20.80
CA LEU A 212 -10.73 16.94 -19.64
C LEU A 212 -9.90 18.23 -19.57
N GLY A 213 -8.94 18.40 -20.49
CA GLY A 213 -8.14 19.61 -20.63
C GLY A 213 -6.84 19.63 -19.85
N VAL A 214 -6.29 18.45 -19.52
CA VAL A 214 -4.89 18.31 -19.07
C VAL A 214 -3.97 18.53 -20.28
N LEU A 215 -3.02 19.43 -20.13
CA LEU A 215 -2.05 19.81 -21.15
C LEU A 215 -0.80 18.94 -21.05
N THR A 216 -0.32 18.45 -22.19
CA THR A 216 0.96 17.72 -22.26
C THR A 216 2.15 18.68 -22.10
N HIS A 217 3.33 18.14 -21.79
CA HIS A 217 4.57 18.93 -21.62
C HIS A 217 4.86 19.87 -22.80
N SER A 218 4.69 19.40 -24.03
CA SER A 218 4.93 20.21 -25.24
C SER A 218 3.90 21.34 -25.42
N ALA A 219 2.65 21.10 -25.04
CA ALA A 219 1.59 22.09 -25.13
C ALA A 219 1.76 23.22 -24.11
N VAL A 220 2.31 22.90 -22.93
CA VAL A 220 2.54 23.88 -21.86
C VAL A 220 3.61 24.91 -22.24
N SER A 221 4.63 24.53 -23.02
CA SER A 221 5.63 25.48 -23.51
C SER A 221 5.04 26.60 -24.39
N LEU A 222 3.83 26.39 -24.93
CA LEU A 222 3.11 27.37 -25.74
C LEU A 222 2.16 28.26 -24.91
N THR A 223 1.97 27.94 -23.63
CA THR A 223 1.10 28.68 -22.72
C THR A 223 1.90 29.48 -21.71
N ASN A 224 1.71 30.81 -21.67
CA ASN A 224 2.37 31.73 -20.73
C ASN A 224 1.72 31.74 -19.32
N SER A 225 1.10 30.64 -18.88
CA SER A 225 0.37 30.61 -17.62
C SER A 225 1.16 29.87 -16.55
N ASP A 226 1.58 30.58 -15.51
CA ASP A 226 2.27 30.03 -14.32
C ASP A 226 1.31 29.31 -13.35
N GLU A 227 0.00 29.29 -13.65
CA GLU A 227 -1.05 28.83 -12.74
C GLU A 227 -1.54 27.42 -13.06
N MET A 228 -0.64 26.45 -12.91
CA MET A 228 -0.85 25.07 -13.34
C MET A 228 -0.45 24.07 -12.26
N TYR A 229 -1.28 23.05 -12.02
CA TYR A 229 -0.92 21.92 -11.17
C TYR A 229 -0.25 20.83 -12.00
N PRO A 230 0.85 20.23 -11.53
CA PRO A 230 1.41 19.03 -12.14
C PRO A 230 0.44 17.86 -11.99
N VAL A 231 0.34 17.03 -13.03
CA VAL A 231 -0.53 15.83 -13.06
C VAL A 231 0.33 14.58 -13.17
N LEU A 232 0.25 13.71 -12.17
CA LEU A 232 0.98 12.46 -12.11
C LEU A 232 0.02 11.27 -12.14
N VAL A 233 0.36 10.23 -12.91
CA VAL A 233 -0.37 8.96 -12.97
C VAL A 233 0.61 7.83 -12.69
N ASP A 234 0.47 7.10 -11.58
CA ASP A 234 1.39 6.02 -11.16
C ASP A 234 2.87 6.43 -11.21
N GLY A 235 3.16 7.64 -10.71
CA GLY A 235 4.51 8.21 -10.71
C GLY A 235 5.04 8.62 -12.09
N ARG A 236 4.24 8.54 -13.16
CA ARG A 236 4.52 9.15 -14.46
C ARG A 236 4.03 10.59 -14.48
N PHE A 237 4.91 11.52 -14.79
CA PHE A 237 4.54 12.92 -14.94
C PHE A 237 3.93 13.15 -16.33
N VAL A 238 2.60 13.30 -16.41
CA VAL A 238 1.86 13.31 -17.69
C VAL A 238 1.77 14.71 -18.28
N GLY A 239 1.69 15.73 -17.43
CA GLY A 239 1.51 17.10 -17.87
C GLY A 239 0.93 17.97 -16.77
N TYR A 240 0.12 18.95 -17.15
CA TYR A 240 -0.34 20.01 -16.26
C TYR A 240 -1.82 20.30 -16.44
N VAL A 241 -2.49 20.74 -15.37
CA VAL A 241 -3.89 21.18 -15.40
C VAL A 241 -4.01 22.60 -14.84
N PRO A 242 -4.73 23.52 -15.50
CA PRO A 242 -4.96 24.85 -14.96
C PRO A 242 -5.67 24.80 -13.61
N TYR A 243 -5.31 25.69 -12.69
CA TYR A 243 -5.92 25.73 -11.34
C TYR A 243 -7.45 25.82 -11.39
N SER A 244 -8.00 26.62 -12.29
CA SER A 244 -9.45 26.80 -12.48
C SER A 244 -10.17 25.52 -12.93
N LYS A 245 -9.48 24.61 -13.62
CA LYS A 245 -10.06 23.35 -14.12
C LYS A 245 -9.81 22.18 -13.21
N ALA A 246 -8.82 22.25 -12.32
CA ALA A 246 -8.36 21.09 -11.53
C ALA A 246 -9.47 20.41 -10.73
N SER A 247 -10.31 21.19 -10.03
CA SER A 247 -11.45 20.63 -9.28
C SER A 247 -12.53 20.03 -10.18
N TYR A 248 -12.72 20.56 -11.39
CA TYR A 248 -13.62 19.96 -12.37
C TYR A 248 -13.07 18.61 -12.86
N VAL A 249 -11.78 18.55 -13.21
CA VAL A 249 -11.12 17.30 -13.65
C VAL A 249 -11.21 16.23 -12.57
N GLU A 250 -10.89 16.56 -11.32
CA GLU A 250 -10.99 15.63 -10.19
C GLU A 250 -12.40 15.03 -10.05
N LYS A 251 -13.44 15.88 -10.04
CA LYS A 251 -14.84 15.43 -9.90
C LYS A 251 -15.28 14.57 -11.08
N GLN A 252 -14.88 14.91 -12.31
CA GLN A 252 -15.20 14.08 -13.48
C GLN A 252 -14.54 12.70 -13.40
N LEU A 253 -13.27 12.62 -12.97
CA LEU A 253 -12.58 11.34 -12.78
C LEU A 253 -13.30 10.49 -11.71
N ARG A 254 -13.74 11.09 -10.59
CA ARG A 254 -14.52 10.39 -9.56
C ARG A 254 -15.86 9.88 -10.08
N LEU A 255 -16.57 10.69 -10.86
CA LEU A 255 -17.86 10.27 -11.47
C LEU A 255 -17.69 9.10 -12.44
N ARG A 256 -16.63 9.08 -13.24
CA ARG A 256 -16.32 7.93 -14.11
C ARG A 256 -15.86 6.71 -13.31
N LYS A 257 -15.12 6.90 -12.23
CA LYS A 257 -14.65 5.84 -11.33
C LYS A 257 -15.80 5.04 -10.69
N VAL A 258 -16.91 5.71 -10.36
CA VAL A 258 -18.08 5.07 -9.74
C VAL A 258 -19.10 4.52 -10.74
N ASP A 259 -18.99 4.87 -12.02
CA ASP A 259 -19.86 4.33 -13.07
C ASP A 259 -19.40 2.94 -13.49
N GLU A 260 -20.15 1.91 -13.14
CA GLU A 260 -19.83 0.51 -13.47
C GLU A 260 -19.75 0.25 -14.99
N LYS A 261 -20.36 1.10 -15.82
CA LYS A 261 -20.32 0.97 -17.28
C LYS A 261 -19.05 1.57 -17.87
N ASP A 262 -18.47 2.58 -17.22
CA ASP A 262 -17.25 3.23 -17.67
C ASP A 262 -16.02 2.56 -17.05
N LYS A 263 -15.14 2.03 -17.89
CA LYS A 263 -13.88 1.40 -17.47
C LYS A 263 -12.66 2.29 -17.74
N SER A 264 -12.87 3.57 -18.01
CA SER A 264 -11.81 4.54 -18.25
C SER A 264 -10.99 4.83 -16.99
N VAL A 265 -11.65 4.85 -15.83
CA VAL A 265 -11.03 5.02 -14.51
C VAL A 265 -11.34 3.79 -13.65
N PRO A 266 -10.33 2.98 -13.30
CA PRO A 266 -10.52 1.83 -12.40
C PRO A 266 -11.10 2.23 -11.05
N TYR A 267 -11.98 1.39 -10.50
CA TYR A 267 -12.63 1.61 -9.19
C TYR A 267 -11.63 1.74 -8.03
N CYS A 268 -10.45 1.13 -8.15
CA CYS A 268 -9.41 1.14 -7.13
C CYS A 268 -8.47 2.35 -7.22
N CYS A 269 -8.65 3.24 -8.22
CA CYS A 269 -7.78 4.38 -8.37
C CYS A 269 -7.99 5.41 -7.25
N GLU A 270 -6.91 5.83 -6.61
CA GLU A 270 -6.91 7.00 -5.74
C GLU A 270 -6.76 8.25 -6.59
N ILE A 271 -7.59 9.26 -6.34
CA ILE A 271 -7.55 10.53 -7.07
C ILE A 271 -7.32 11.62 -6.02
N VAL A 272 -6.15 12.26 -6.06
CA VAL A 272 -5.75 13.22 -5.03
C VAL A 272 -5.50 14.57 -5.67
N LEU A 273 -6.32 15.56 -5.34
CA LEU A 273 -6.06 16.95 -5.69
C LEU A 273 -5.51 17.70 -4.48
N ILE A 274 -4.22 17.97 -4.47
CA ILE A 274 -3.59 18.84 -3.48
C ILE A 274 -3.62 20.26 -4.03
N LYS A 275 -4.50 21.08 -3.48
CA LYS A 275 -4.60 22.49 -3.82
C LYS A 275 -3.44 23.27 -3.20
N ARG A 276 -3.01 24.32 -3.91
CA ARG A 276 -2.08 25.31 -3.35
C ARG A 276 -2.73 26.00 -2.16
N SER A 277 -1.92 26.35 -1.17
CA SER A 277 -2.35 27.20 -0.07
C SER A 277 -2.90 28.55 -0.57
N GLU A 278 -4.06 28.95 -0.03
CA GLU A 278 -4.61 30.29 -0.24
C GLU A 278 -3.74 31.38 0.41
N ASP A 279 -3.06 31.05 1.50
CA ASP A 279 -2.06 31.90 2.17
C ASP A 279 -0.75 31.12 2.37
N PRO A 280 0.15 31.13 1.37
CA PRO A 280 1.43 30.42 1.45
C PRO A 280 2.35 30.91 2.57
N THR A 281 2.10 32.11 3.13
CA THR A 281 2.95 32.67 4.18
C THR A 281 2.62 32.11 5.56
N ARG A 282 1.37 31.71 5.79
CA ARG A 282 0.88 31.22 7.08
C ARG A 282 0.53 29.73 7.07
N ILE A 283 0.08 29.22 5.94
CA ILE A 283 -0.41 27.85 5.80
C ILE A 283 0.45 27.16 4.75
N LEU A 284 1.29 26.24 5.20
CA LEU A 284 2.07 25.38 4.30
C LEU A 284 1.25 24.14 3.95
N THR A 285 1.02 23.92 2.65
CA THR A 285 0.41 22.70 2.13
C THR A 285 1.48 21.71 1.70
N GLN A 286 1.09 20.44 1.52
CA GLN A 286 1.92 19.49 0.78
C GLN A 286 2.13 19.99 -0.65
N TYR A 287 3.09 19.39 -1.36
CA TYR A 287 3.43 19.84 -2.71
C TYR A 287 2.22 19.70 -3.64
N PRO A 288 1.71 20.80 -4.20
CA PRO A 288 0.42 20.81 -4.87
C PRO A 288 0.48 20.07 -6.22
N GLY A 289 -0.63 19.44 -6.60
CA GLY A 289 -0.69 18.58 -7.77
C GLY A 289 -1.95 17.72 -7.82
N LEU A 290 -2.21 17.14 -8.98
CA LEU A 290 -3.20 16.08 -9.17
C LEU A 290 -2.46 14.75 -9.30
N TYR A 291 -2.64 13.86 -8.33
CA TYR A 291 -2.02 12.54 -8.29
C TYR A 291 -3.09 11.48 -8.50
N ILE A 292 -2.85 10.59 -9.45
CA ILE A 292 -3.74 9.47 -9.75
C ILE A 292 -2.94 8.18 -9.56
N LEU A 293 -3.39 7.31 -8.66
CA LEU A 293 -2.67 6.10 -8.29
C LEU A 293 -3.56 4.88 -8.50
N SER A 294 -3.07 3.86 -9.19
CA SER A 294 -3.77 2.61 -9.53
C SER A 294 -2.97 1.36 -9.19
N ASP A 295 -1.75 1.55 -8.68
CA ASP A 295 -0.83 0.48 -8.31
C ASP A 295 -1.43 -0.46 -7.23
N PRO A 296 -1.04 -1.75 -7.23
CA PRO A 296 -1.44 -2.68 -6.18
C PRO A 296 -0.77 -2.34 -4.85
N ALA A 297 -1.11 -3.09 -3.80
CA ALA A 297 -0.69 -2.88 -2.40
C ALA A 297 -1.33 -1.68 -1.70
N HIS A 298 -2.24 -0.94 -2.35
CA HIS A 298 -2.93 0.17 -1.72
C HIS A 298 -4.11 -0.31 -0.85
N MET A 299 -4.35 0.38 0.26
CA MET A 299 -5.54 0.15 1.09
C MET A 299 -6.69 1.00 0.56
N ILE A 300 -7.82 0.38 0.29
CA ILE A 300 -9.05 1.05 -0.11
C ILE A 300 -10.20 0.70 0.84
N ARG A 301 -11.10 1.65 1.07
CA ARG A 301 -12.31 1.43 1.87
C ARG A 301 -13.54 2.02 1.16
N PRO A 302 -14.72 1.44 1.33
CA PRO A 302 -15.93 1.96 0.71
C PRO A 302 -16.52 3.12 1.52
N VAL A 303 -16.95 4.17 0.82
CA VAL A 303 -17.74 5.31 1.32
C VAL A 303 -18.90 5.58 0.35
N LYS A 304 -19.92 6.31 0.78
CA LYS A 304 -20.99 6.76 -0.12
C LYS A 304 -20.59 8.09 -0.75
N ASN A 305 -20.53 8.14 -2.07
CA ASN A 305 -20.41 9.39 -2.82
C ASN A 305 -21.80 10.05 -2.90
N LEU A 306 -21.94 11.26 -2.37
CA LEU A 306 -23.25 11.94 -2.28
C LEU A 306 -23.70 12.51 -3.63
N VAL A 307 -22.75 12.84 -4.52
CA VAL A 307 -23.05 13.39 -5.85
C VAL A 307 -23.59 12.31 -6.79
N ALA A 308 -22.92 11.15 -6.81
CA ALA A 308 -23.34 10.01 -7.64
C ALA A 308 -24.40 9.14 -6.95
N ASN A 309 -24.58 9.28 -5.64
CA ASN A 309 -25.42 8.43 -4.79
C ASN A 309 -25.08 6.93 -4.90
N THR A 310 -23.79 6.61 -5.05
CA THR A 310 -23.24 5.26 -5.16
C THR A 310 -22.07 5.06 -4.21
N THR A 311 -21.66 3.80 -4.02
CA THR A 311 -20.48 3.48 -3.21
C THR A 311 -19.20 3.74 -4.01
N GLU A 312 -18.32 4.58 -3.47
CA GLU A 312 -16.98 4.84 -4.00
C GLU A 312 -15.93 4.20 -3.08
N PHE A 313 -14.92 3.57 -3.67
CA PHE A 313 -13.74 3.14 -2.90
C PHE A 313 -12.75 4.28 -2.83
N ILE A 314 -12.33 4.65 -1.62
CA ILE A 314 -11.29 5.66 -1.41
C ILE A 314 -10.05 5.06 -0.77
N GLY A 315 -8.88 5.61 -1.10
CA GLY A 315 -7.60 5.24 -0.48
C GLY A 315 -7.15 6.20 0.63
N THR A 316 -6.03 5.87 1.26
CA THR A 316 -5.50 6.62 2.42
C THR A 316 -5.03 8.01 2.04
N PHE A 317 -4.52 8.21 0.83
CA PHE A 317 -3.97 9.49 0.42
C PHE A 317 -5.08 10.48 0.09
N GLU A 318 -6.06 10.09 -0.72
CA GLU A 318 -7.16 10.98 -1.06
C GLU A 318 -8.03 11.36 0.13
N GLN A 319 -8.18 10.48 1.13
CA GLN A 319 -8.98 10.75 2.33
C GLN A 319 -8.58 12.05 3.05
N VAL A 320 -7.30 12.41 3.05
CA VAL A 320 -6.81 13.62 3.75
C VAL A 320 -7.42 14.91 3.18
N TYR A 321 -7.81 14.88 1.91
CA TYR A 321 -8.36 16.02 1.18
C TYR A 321 -9.86 15.92 0.92
N LEU A 322 -10.50 14.84 1.38
CA LEU A 322 -11.93 14.62 1.23
C LEU A 322 -12.69 15.04 2.48
N SER A 323 -13.86 15.65 2.28
CA SER A 323 -14.82 15.91 3.35
C SER A 323 -15.85 14.77 3.40
N ILE A 324 -15.75 13.97 4.45
CA ILE A 324 -16.56 12.76 4.67
C ILE A 324 -17.31 12.92 6.00
N CYS A 325 -18.64 13.03 5.96
CA CYS A 325 -19.43 13.03 7.18
C CYS A 325 -19.70 11.61 7.69
N ILE A 326 -19.91 11.45 9.00
CA ILE A 326 -20.26 10.15 9.59
C ILE A 326 -21.77 9.97 9.50
N GLU A 327 -22.52 10.97 9.96
CA GLU A 327 -23.98 11.00 9.91
C GLU A 327 -24.50 12.01 8.88
N PRO A 328 -25.67 11.77 8.26
CA PRO A 328 -26.27 12.70 7.32
C PRO A 328 -26.51 14.11 7.88
N SER A 329 -26.75 14.22 9.20
CA SER A 329 -26.96 15.49 9.90
C SER A 329 -25.72 16.36 10.01
N GLU A 330 -24.53 15.78 9.88
CA GLU A 330 -23.24 16.49 9.93
C GLU A 330 -22.84 17.04 8.56
N ALA A 331 -23.60 16.73 7.50
CA ALA A 331 -23.25 17.13 6.15
C ALA A 331 -23.40 18.65 5.95
N GLU A 332 -22.32 19.30 5.52
CA GLU A 332 -22.30 20.72 5.20
C GLU A 332 -22.52 20.94 3.69
N PRO A 333 -23.57 21.68 3.28
CA PRO A 333 -23.85 21.93 1.86
C PRO A 333 -22.69 22.61 1.14
N GLY A 334 -22.24 22.01 0.05
CA GLY A 334 -21.14 22.55 -0.78
C GLY A 334 -19.73 22.22 -0.27
N VAL A 335 -19.60 21.59 0.90
CA VAL A 335 -18.32 21.15 1.47
C VAL A 335 -18.23 19.63 1.51
N THR A 336 -19.25 18.96 2.07
CA THR A 336 -19.27 17.51 2.22
C THR A 336 -19.67 16.83 0.91
N GLU A 337 -18.80 15.97 0.39
CA GLU A 337 -19.01 15.24 -0.87
C GLU A 337 -19.22 13.73 -0.66
N HIS A 338 -18.83 13.22 0.50
CA HIS A 338 -18.90 11.81 0.85
C HIS A 338 -19.48 11.58 2.24
N GLN A 339 -19.95 10.36 2.47
CA GLN A 339 -20.50 9.93 3.75
C GLN A 339 -20.01 8.52 4.09
N GLU A 340 -19.73 8.25 5.37
CA GLU A 340 -19.50 6.90 5.86
C GLU A 340 -20.71 5.99 5.60
N LEU A 341 -20.48 4.74 5.21
CA LEU A 341 -21.58 3.78 5.01
C LEU A 341 -22.27 3.44 6.33
N HIS A 342 -21.48 3.34 7.40
CA HIS A 342 -21.94 3.11 8.76
C HIS A 342 -20.82 3.47 9.75
N PRO A 343 -21.11 4.04 10.94
CA PRO A 343 -20.07 4.39 11.93
C PRO A 343 -19.16 3.22 12.35
N SER A 344 -19.68 1.99 12.31
CA SER A 344 -18.92 0.77 12.65
C SER A 344 -17.82 0.42 11.64
N CYS A 345 -17.77 1.08 10.47
CA CYS A 345 -16.69 0.93 9.50
C CYS A 345 -15.32 1.38 10.07
N LEU A 346 -15.31 2.13 11.18
CA LEU A 346 -14.11 2.49 11.92
C LEU A 346 -13.41 1.31 12.61
N PHE A 347 -14.15 0.24 12.92
CA PHE A 347 -13.63 -0.86 13.73
C PHE A 347 -13.23 -2.09 12.89
N SER A 348 -12.26 -2.84 13.43
CA SER A 348 -11.93 -4.17 12.93
C SER A 348 -13.05 -5.16 13.25
N PHE A 349 -12.94 -6.36 12.69
CA PHE A 349 -13.84 -7.47 13.03
C PHE A 349 -13.92 -7.71 14.56
N ALA A 350 -12.79 -7.71 15.28
CA ALA A 350 -12.79 -7.90 16.73
C ALA A 350 -13.42 -6.71 17.48
N GLY A 351 -13.12 -5.47 17.05
CA GLY A 351 -13.67 -4.27 17.67
C GLY A 351 -15.20 -4.19 17.54
N ASN A 352 -15.74 -4.62 16.39
CA ASN A 352 -17.18 -4.65 16.15
C ASN A 352 -17.95 -5.71 16.95
N LEU A 353 -17.26 -6.66 17.59
CA LEU A 353 -17.89 -7.66 18.47
C LEU A 353 -18.01 -7.19 19.92
N ILE A 354 -17.44 -6.03 20.26
CA ILE A 354 -17.58 -5.45 21.60
C ILE A 354 -18.97 -4.81 21.70
N PRO A 355 -19.83 -5.24 22.63
CA PRO A 355 -21.13 -4.60 22.81
C PRO A 355 -20.95 -3.20 23.36
N PHE A 356 -21.63 -2.22 22.74
CA PHE A 356 -21.63 -0.81 23.16
C PHE A 356 -20.22 -0.25 23.45
N PRO A 357 -19.28 -0.32 22.47
CA PRO A 357 -17.89 0.04 22.68
C PRO A 357 -17.69 1.53 23.00
N ASP A 358 -18.64 2.36 22.57
CA ASP A 358 -18.77 3.79 22.84
C ASP A 358 -19.11 4.11 24.32
N HIS A 359 -19.70 3.17 25.04
CA HIS A 359 -19.95 3.29 26.49
C HIS A 359 -18.78 2.81 27.36
N ASN A 360 -17.69 2.33 26.73
CA ASN A 360 -16.49 1.87 27.42
C ASN A 360 -15.35 2.88 27.25
N GLN A 361 -14.51 2.99 28.28
CA GLN A 361 -13.24 3.71 28.13
C GLN A 361 -12.35 3.01 27.09
N SER A 362 -11.73 3.76 26.17
CA SER A 362 -10.93 3.20 25.05
C SER A 362 -9.93 2.08 25.45
N PRO A 363 -9.15 2.19 26.55
CA PRO A 363 -8.23 1.11 26.95
C PRO A 363 -8.94 -0.22 27.26
N ARG A 364 -10.21 -0.21 27.67
CA ARG A 364 -11.00 -1.44 27.89
C ARG A 364 -11.34 -2.11 26.57
N ASN A 365 -11.62 -1.35 25.52
CA ASN A 365 -11.87 -1.90 24.19
C ASN A 365 -10.60 -2.51 23.60
N VAL A 366 -9.45 -1.85 23.80
CA VAL A 366 -8.13 -2.38 23.42
C VAL A 366 -7.86 -3.70 24.13
N TYR A 367 -8.04 -3.71 25.45
CA TYR A 367 -7.84 -4.90 26.27
C TYR A 367 -8.78 -6.05 25.86
N GLN A 368 -10.05 -5.75 25.56
CA GLN A 368 -11.03 -6.74 25.13
C GLN A 368 -10.65 -7.39 23.80
N CYS A 369 -10.12 -6.61 22.84
CA CYS A 369 -9.60 -7.18 21.59
C CYS A 369 -8.45 -8.16 21.85
N GLN A 370 -7.61 -7.92 22.85
CA GLN A 370 -6.54 -8.82 23.25
C GLN A 370 -7.07 -10.06 23.97
N MET A 371 -7.94 -9.89 24.97
CA MET A 371 -8.50 -10.99 25.76
C MET A 371 -9.34 -11.93 24.91
N GLY A 372 -10.18 -11.38 24.02
CA GLY A 372 -11.00 -12.14 23.08
C GLY A 372 -10.17 -13.10 22.22
N LYS A 373 -8.93 -12.74 21.87
CA LYS A 373 -8.01 -13.60 21.10
C LYS A 373 -7.36 -14.71 21.92
N GLN A 374 -7.48 -14.69 23.24
CA GLN A 374 -6.87 -15.67 24.15
C GLN A 374 -7.89 -16.58 24.84
N THR A 375 -9.20 -16.33 24.66
CA THR A 375 -10.25 -17.16 25.26
C THR A 375 -10.22 -18.58 24.73
N MET A 376 -10.55 -19.54 25.60
CA MET A 376 -10.95 -20.87 25.15
C MET A 376 -12.31 -20.75 24.46
N GLY A 377 -12.40 -21.20 23.22
CA GLY A 377 -13.62 -21.14 22.42
C GLY A 377 -13.79 -22.39 21.58
N THR A 378 -14.39 -22.25 20.39
CA THR A 378 -14.42 -23.33 19.39
C THR A 378 -13.46 -22.99 18.26
N PRO A 379 -12.30 -23.67 18.14
CA PRO A 379 -11.32 -23.35 17.11
C PRO A 379 -11.71 -23.89 15.73
N ILE A 380 -12.28 -25.11 15.67
CA ILE A 380 -12.74 -25.76 14.43
C ILE A 380 -13.66 -26.94 14.75
N HIS A 381 -14.63 -27.23 13.87
CA HIS A 381 -15.48 -28.42 13.98
C HIS A 381 -14.80 -29.72 13.53
N ALA A 382 -13.94 -29.65 12.50
CA ALA A 382 -13.24 -30.81 11.93
C ALA A 382 -11.96 -31.21 12.70
N TRP A 383 -11.95 -31.04 14.03
CA TRP A 383 -10.77 -31.30 14.86
C TRP A 383 -10.33 -32.77 14.84
N CYS A 384 -11.26 -33.72 14.63
CA CYS A 384 -10.97 -35.15 14.47
C CYS A 384 -10.10 -35.47 13.24
N LYS A 385 -9.97 -34.55 12.29
CA LYS A 385 -9.13 -34.68 11.09
C LYS A 385 -7.82 -33.90 11.19
N ARG A 386 -7.47 -33.37 12.36
CA ARG A 386 -6.30 -32.50 12.55
C ARG A 386 -5.39 -33.02 13.64
N ALA A 387 -4.09 -32.82 13.45
CA ALA A 387 -3.03 -33.13 14.39
C ALA A 387 -2.28 -31.84 14.76
N ASP A 388 -3.01 -30.83 15.24
CA ASP A 388 -2.38 -29.59 15.73
C ASP A 388 -1.72 -29.85 17.09
N ASN A 389 -0.59 -29.19 17.36
CA ASN A 389 0.19 -29.41 18.60
C ASN A 389 -0.63 -29.18 19.88
N LYS A 390 -1.51 -28.16 19.88
CA LYS A 390 -2.37 -27.79 21.01
C LYS A 390 -3.68 -27.23 20.47
N MET A 391 -4.80 -27.63 21.09
CA MET A 391 -6.14 -27.09 20.83
C MET A 391 -6.89 -26.90 22.15
N TYR A 392 -7.63 -25.79 22.24
CA TYR A 392 -8.45 -25.47 23.40
C TYR A 392 -9.90 -25.40 22.94
N ARG A 393 -10.76 -26.24 23.52
CA ARG A 393 -12.17 -26.33 23.14
C ARG A 393 -13.06 -26.17 24.36
N LEU A 394 -13.92 -25.16 24.33
CA LEU A 394 -15.02 -25.00 25.27
C LEU A 394 -16.12 -26.01 24.92
N GLN A 395 -16.64 -26.74 25.92
CA GLN A 395 -17.68 -27.76 25.76
C GLN A 395 -19.08 -27.19 25.92
#